data_AF-C0EFA3-F1
#
_entry.id   AF-C0EFA3-F1
#
_cell.length_a   1.000
_cell.length_b   1.000
_cell.length_c   1.000
_cell.angle_alpha   90.00
_cell.angle_beta   90.00
_cell.angle_gamma   90.00
#
_symmetry.space_group_name_H-M   'P 1'
#
loop_
_entity.id
_entity.type
_entity.pdbx_description
1 polymer ?
#
loop_
_entity_poly.entity_id
_entity_poly.type
_entity_poly.pdbx_seq_one_letter_code
_entity_poly.pdbx_strand_id
1 'polypeptide(L)' 'MKKKIKDHSLTVFFALYIVFTIICGCLSWMFSEHRILMFQIWYQVSAVIWLVLAVTAVMLLIRLLKLKKLRNEINHRKE' A
#
# COMPACT_ATOMS: atom_id res chain seq x y z
N MET A 1 4.27 16.40 -17.47
CA MET A 1 4.93 15.08 -17.54
C MET A 1 5.15 14.36 -16.20
N LYS A 2 5.13 15.03 -15.03
CA LYS A 2 5.38 14.38 -13.70
C LYS A 2 4.26 13.46 -13.16
N LYS A 3 3.06 13.47 -13.73
CA LYS A 3 1.95 12.58 -13.31
C LYS A 3 2.15 11.12 -13.75
N LYS A 4 2.75 10.88 -14.93
CA LYS A 4 2.90 9.53 -15.52
C LYS A 4 3.78 8.58 -14.71
N ILE A 5 4.85 9.07 -14.11
CA ILE A 5 5.80 8.26 -13.32
C ILE A 5 5.16 7.77 -12.00
N LYS A 6 4.22 8.56 -11.47
CA LYS A 6 3.59 8.33 -10.16
C LYS A 6 2.49 7.26 -10.21
N ASP A 7 1.82 7.15 -11.36
CA ASP A 7 0.90 6.05 -11.65
C ASP A 7 1.67 4.75 -11.80
N HIS A 8 2.78 4.78 -12.54
CA HIS A 8 3.60 3.58 -12.76
C HIS A 8 4.08 2.94 -11.46
N SER A 9 4.53 3.74 -10.48
CA SER A 9 4.93 3.22 -9.17
C SER A 9 3.74 2.61 -8.40
N LEU A 10 2.54 3.20 -8.50
CA LEU A 10 1.35 2.70 -7.82
C LEU A 10 0.83 1.41 -8.48
N THR A 11 0.93 1.30 -9.81
CA THR A 11 0.68 0.07 -10.56
C THR A 11 1.63 -1.05 -10.14
N VAL A 12 2.92 -0.75 -9.93
CA VAL A 12 3.90 -1.73 -9.44
C VAL A 12 3.56 -2.20 -8.03
N PHE A 13 3.15 -1.29 -7.13
CA PHE A 13 2.66 -1.68 -5.79
C PHE A 13 1.41 -2.58 -5.88
N PHE A 14 0.50 -2.27 -6.79
CA PHE A 14 -0.69 -3.08 -7.01
C PHE A 14 -0.36 -4.48 -7.54
N ALA A 15 0.57 -4.58 -8.47
CA ALA A 15 1.06 -5.86 -8.98
C ALA A 15 1.72 -6.70 -7.88
N LEU A 16 2.56 -6.08 -7.05
CA LEU A 16 3.20 -6.73 -5.90
C LEU A 16 2.16 -7.19 -4.86
N TYR A 17 1.12 -6.39 -4.62
CA TYR A 17 0.02 -6.77 -3.73
C TYR A 17 -0.74 -8.00 -4.24
N ILE A 18 -1.08 -8.04 -5.54
CA ILE A 18 -1.77 -9.18 -6.16
C ILE A 18 -0.94 -10.46 -6.02
N VAL A 19 0.36 -10.39 -6.34
CA VAL A 19 1.28 -11.53 -6.21
C VAL A 19 1.37 -11.98 -4.75
N PHE A 20 1.45 -11.03 -3.82
CA PHE A 20 1.49 -11.32 -2.38
C PHE A 20 0.21 -12.00 -1.89
N THR A 21 -0.96 -11.54 -2.32
CA THR A 21 -2.26 -12.15 -2.00
C THR A 21 -2.36 -13.59 -2.50
N ILE A 22 -1.90 -13.86 -3.73
CA ILE A 22 -1.93 -15.22 -4.30
C ILE A 22 -1.01 -16.17 -3.52
N ILE A 23 0.21 -15.73 -3.20
CA ILE A 23 1.18 -16.51 -2.43
C ILE A 23 0.63 -16.80 -1.03
N CYS A 24 0.07 -15.78 -0.37
CA CYS A 24 -0.55 -15.91 0.94
C CYS A 24 -1.74 -16.90 0.94
N GLY A 25 -2.62 -16.82 -0.05
CA GLY A 25 -3.76 -17.74 -0.17
C GLY A 25 -3.31 -19.19 -0.39
N CYS A 26 -2.28 -19.39 -1.21
CA CYS A 26 -1.70 -20.71 -1.48
C CYS A 26 -1.05 -21.32 -0.22
N LEU A 27 -0.26 -20.52 0.51
CA LEU A 27 0.36 -20.94 1.77
C LEU A 27 -0.67 -21.28 2.85
N SER A 28 -1.75 -20.49 2.97
CA SER A 28 -2.83 -20.76 3.94
C SER A 28 -3.59 -22.05 3.63
N TRP A 29 -3.77 -22.41 2.36
CA TRP A 29 -4.41 -23.68 1.97
C TRP A 29 -3.54 -24.90 2.29
N MET A 30 -2.22 -24.77 2.11
CA MET A 30 -1.28 -25.88 2.31
C MET A 30 -1.00 -26.18 3.80
N PHE A 31 -1.19 -25.21 4.70
CA PHE A 31 -0.82 -25.30 6.13
C PHE A 31 -1.97 -25.70 7.07
N SER A 32 -2.99 -26.42 6.57
CA SER A 32 -4.17 -26.77 7.36
C SER A 32 -3.91 -27.68 8.57
N GLU A 33 -2.77 -28.38 8.65
CA GLU A 33 -2.49 -29.36 9.71
C GLU A 33 -1.74 -28.82 10.94
N HIS A 34 -1.27 -27.56 10.94
CA HIS A 34 -0.42 -27.04 12.02
C HIS A 34 -0.99 -25.77 12.66
N ARG A 35 -1.79 -25.94 13.72
CA ARG A 35 -2.47 -24.85 14.47
C ARG A 35 -1.53 -23.72 14.96
N ILE A 36 -0.29 -24.04 15.31
CA ILE A 36 0.71 -23.05 15.78
C ILE A 36 1.24 -22.21 14.60
N LEU A 37 1.50 -22.86 13.47
CA LEU A 37 1.88 -22.21 12.21
C LEU A 37 0.74 -21.34 11.67
N MET A 38 -0.50 -21.76 11.85
CA MET A 38 -1.67 -20.97 11.46
C MET A 38 -1.69 -19.63 12.19
N PHE A 39 -1.45 -19.61 13.51
CA PHE A 39 -1.37 -18.37 14.30
C PHE A 39 -0.23 -17.46 13.85
N GLN A 40 0.93 -18.05 13.56
CA GLN A 40 2.11 -17.31 13.13
C GLN A 40 1.90 -16.70 11.74
N ILE A 41 1.34 -17.46 10.79
CA ILE A 41 0.95 -16.97 9.46
C ILE A 41 -0.10 -15.86 9.59
N TRP A 42 -1.10 -16.04 10.45
CA TRP A 42 -2.16 -15.05 10.63
C TRP A 42 -1.64 -13.72 11.17
N TYR A 43 -0.69 -13.79 12.10
CA TYR A 43 0.02 -12.61 12.61
C TYR A 43 0.92 -11.97 11.54
N GLN A 44 1.66 -12.79 10.79
CA GLN A 44 2.52 -12.30 9.70
C GLN A 44 1.71 -11.60 8.61
N VAL A 45 0.59 -12.17 8.20
CA VAL A 45 -0.32 -11.60 7.20
C VAL A 45 -0.92 -10.30 7.70
N SER A 46 -1.36 -10.26 8.96
CA SER A 46 -1.85 -9.03 9.58
C SER A 46 -0.78 -7.95 9.63
N ALA A 47 0.45 -8.29 10.01
CA ALA A 47 1.56 -7.35 10.02
C ALA A 47 1.88 -6.80 8.62
N VAL A 48 1.84 -7.65 7.58
CA VAL A 48 2.06 -7.21 6.21
C VAL A 48 0.93 -6.31 5.71
N ILE A 49 -0.33 -6.64 6.01
CA ILE A 49 -1.48 -5.79 5.69
C ILE A 49 -1.31 -4.41 6.34
N TRP A 50 -0.96 -4.37 7.63
CA TRP A 50 -0.70 -3.12 8.35
C TRP A 50 0.46 -2.32 7.75
N LEU A 51 1.52 -3.00 7.32
CA LEU A 51 2.68 -2.35 6.71
C LEU A 51 2.33 -1.76 5.34
N VAL A 52 1.60 -2.49 4.49
CA VAL A 52 1.10 -1.98 3.20
C VAL A 52 0.15 -0.80 3.40
N LEU A 53 -0.73 -0.89 4.40
CA LEU A 53 -1.66 0.18 4.75
C LEU A 53 -0.91 1.44 5.19
N ALA A 54 0.10 1.29 6.06
CA ALA A 54 0.95 2.40 6.52
C ALA A 54 1.70 3.06 5.35
N VAL A 55 2.31 2.28 4.46
CA VAL A 55 3.00 2.78 3.27
C VAL A 55 2.04 3.56 2.36
N THR A 56 0.84 3.03 2.14
CA THR A 56 -0.20 3.68 1.33
C THR A 56 -0.65 5.00 1.96
N ALA A 57 -0.88 5.02 3.27
CA ALA A 57 -1.28 6.20 4.03
C ALA A 57 -0.20 7.30 4.00
N VAL A 58 1.07 6.93 4.21
CA VAL A 58 2.21 7.87 4.13
C VAL A 58 2.32 8.44 2.72
N MET A 59 2.20 7.60 1.68
CA MET A 59 2.23 8.09 0.31
C MET A 59 1.09 9.10 0.06
N LEU A 60 -0.14 8.77 0.48
CA LEU A 60 -1.32 9.65 0.40
C LEU A 60 -1.11 10.97 1.12
N LEU A 61 -0.56 10.95 2.34
CA LEU A 61 -0.24 12.15 3.12
C LEU A 61 0.74 13.07 2.37
N ILE A 62 1.80 12.51 1.77
CA ILE A 62 2.75 13.29 0.96
C ILE A 62 2.05 13.89 -0.28
N ARG A 63 1.10 13.16 -0.90
CA ARG A 63 0.30 13.70 -2.01
C ARG A 63 -0.58 14.85 -1.55
N LEU A 64 -1.25 14.70 -0.41
CA LEU A 64 -2.11 15.69 0.20
C LEU A 64 -1.35 16.96 0.55
N LEU A 65 -0.15 16.84 1.10
CA LEU A 65 0.73 17.97 1.39
C LEU A 65 1.14 18.72 0.11
N LYS A 66 1.53 18.00 -0.94
CA LYS A 66 1.82 18.62 -2.25
C LYS A 66 0.61 19.33 -2.84
N LEU A 67 -0.58 18.73 -2.75
CA LEU A 67 -1.84 19.35 -3.21
C LEU A 67 -2.20 20.58 -2.39
N LYS A 68 -2.05 20.52 -1.05
CA LYS A 68 -2.26 21.68 -0.17
C LYS A 68 -1.35 22.84 -0.53
N LYS A 69 -0.05 22.58 -0.73
CA LYS A 69 0.92 23.61 -1.12
C LYS A 69 0.56 24.25 -2.46
N LEU A 70 0.21 23.43 -3.45
CA LEU A 70 -0.16 23.89 -4.80
C LEU A 70 -1.47 24.69 -4.78
N ARG A 71 -2.45 24.29 -3.95
CA ARG A 71 -3.68 25.05 -3.74
C ARG A 71 -3.44 26.40 -3.05
N ASN A 72 -2.52 26.46 -2.09
CA ASN A 72 -2.16 27.70 -1.40
C ASN A 72 -1.49 28.69 -2.36
N GLU A 73 -0.62 28.19 -3.24
CA GLU A 73 0.04 29.00 -4.28
C GLU A 73 -0.96 29.56 -5.30
N ILE A 74 -1.99 28.78 -5.68
CA ILE A 74 -3.08 29.25 -6.56
C ILE A 74 -3.92 30.33 -5.88
N ASN A 75 -4.26 30.17 -4.60
CA ASN A 75 -5.04 31.17 -3.86
C ASN A 75 -4.27 32.50 -3.73
N HIS A 76 -2.97 32.45 -3.42
CA HIS A 76 -2.14 33.64 -3.35
C HIS A 76 -2.02 34.40 -4.68
N ARG A 77 -2.19 33.73 -5.83
CA ARG A 77 -2.12 34.36 -7.15
C ARG A 77 -3.46 34.95 -7.62
N LYS A 78 -4.55 34.67 -6.91
CA LYS A 78 -5.89 35.22 -7.20
C LYS A 78 -6.23 36.47 -6.40
N GLU A 79 -5.42 36.76 -5.39
CA GLU A 79 -5.41 38.01 -4.61
C GLU A 79 -4.47 39.01 -5.30
#